data_AF-A0A5C6M5E2-F1
#
_entry.id   AF-A0A5C6M5E2-F1
#
_cell.length_a   1.000
_cell.length_b   1.000
_cell.length_c   1.000
_cell.angle_alpha   90.00
_cell.angle_beta   90.00
_cell.angle_gamma   90.00
#
_symmetry.space_group_name_H-M   'P 1'
#
loop_
_entity.id
_entity.type
_entity.pdbx_description
1 polymer ?
#
loop_
_entity_poly.entity_id
_entity_poly.type
_entity_poly.pdbx_seq_one_letter_code
_entity_poly.pdbx_strand_id
1 'polypeptide(L)'
;FGDWMQKYLGRAKSLPDQMRVFCASLTDLDTQVGRLLDALEELGLAENTVIFYSSDNGPEDYRVGNAANAGVGSPGVLRGRKRSMYEGGVRTFGLVRWPGHVPAGRVDSVSVTGAVDFLPTVCALAGVDVPVDFMGDGENVSDIWLGGERERRGPLYWEWLFGVQGADDGYLPPPLAMRYGDWKLFADHRGERLQLFNVAVDPAEQRDVVLEQPVLAEFMKKRLLAWAGGLPASRAREKLMSEGLGSSGAASGKSAGGQSGKKATAGARAAAMKRWDRDGDGELTLEEYRSGLKQPDAEQRFRRFDTNQDGRLTREEFVGA
;
A
#
# COMPACT_ATOMS: atom_id res chain seq x y z
N PHE A 1 18.09 2.56 -8.95
CA PHE A 1 16.63 2.58 -8.80
C PHE A 1 16.00 1.84 -9.97
N GLY A 2 15.06 0.91 -9.75
CA GLY A 2 14.31 0.28 -10.84
C GLY A 2 13.37 1.26 -11.55
N ASP A 3 12.84 0.89 -12.71
CA ASP A 3 12.07 1.76 -13.62
C ASP A 3 10.93 2.51 -12.94
N TRP A 4 10.19 1.84 -12.04
CA TRP A 4 9.13 2.47 -11.27
C TRP A 4 9.67 3.59 -10.38
N MET A 5 10.80 3.37 -9.69
CA MET A 5 11.38 4.35 -8.77
C MET A 5 12.02 5.53 -9.53
N GLN A 6 12.53 5.31 -10.75
CA GLN A 6 12.98 6.41 -11.62
C GLN A 6 11.81 7.30 -12.08
N LYS A 7 10.71 6.69 -12.55
CA LYS A 7 9.46 7.42 -12.87
C LYS A 7 8.88 8.13 -11.65
N TYR A 8 9.01 7.52 -10.48
CA TYR A 8 8.56 8.04 -9.19
C TYR A 8 9.35 9.31 -8.79
N LEU A 9 10.69 9.23 -8.75
CA LEU A 9 11.54 10.36 -8.38
C LEU A 9 11.51 11.49 -9.42
N GLY A 10 11.23 11.19 -10.69
CA GLY A 10 11.05 12.20 -11.74
C GLY A 10 9.90 13.17 -11.51
N ARG A 11 8.98 12.90 -10.56
CA ARG A 11 7.88 13.81 -10.19
C ARG A 11 8.24 14.77 -9.04
N ALA A 12 9.45 14.68 -8.48
CA ALA A 12 9.92 15.59 -7.44
C ALA A 12 10.03 17.03 -7.96
N LYS A 13 9.57 18.02 -7.17
CA LYS A 13 9.68 19.45 -7.53
C LYS A 13 11.15 19.90 -7.65
N SER A 14 11.98 19.44 -6.71
CA SER A 14 13.45 19.53 -6.74
C SER A 14 14.00 18.36 -5.95
N LEU A 15 14.34 17.27 -6.64
CA LEU A 15 14.87 16.06 -5.99
C LEU A 15 16.12 16.36 -5.13
N PRO A 16 17.10 17.16 -5.59
CA PRO A 16 18.28 17.46 -4.78
C PRO A 16 17.94 18.19 -3.48
N ASP A 17 17.08 19.20 -3.52
CA ASP A 17 16.75 19.98 -2.31
C ASP A 17 15.90 19.17 -1.32
N GLN A 18 14.93 18.40 -1.83
CA GLN A 18 14.15 17.49 -1.00
C GLN A 18 15.04 16.43 -0.33
N MET A 19 16.00 15.87 -1.07
CA MET A 19 16.97 14.93 -0.52
C MET A 19 17.87 15.56 0.55
N ARG A 20 18.33 16.80 0.35
CA ARG A 20 19.11 17.51 1.39
C ARG A 20 18.33 17.65 2.69
N VAL A 21 17.06 18.06 2.63
CA VAL A 21 16.25 18.19 3.84
C VAL A 21 15.97 16.83 4.47
N PHE A 22 15.63 15.82 3.66
CA PHE A 22 15.41 14.46 4.15
C PHE A 22 16.65 13.89 4.87
N CYS A 23 17.83 14.01 4.27
CA CYS A 23 19.07 13.58 4.90
C CYS A 23 19.38 14.37 6.17
N ALA A 24 19.16 15.69 6.17
CA ALA A 24 19.34 16.51 7.38
C ALA A 24 18.43 16.06 8.53
N SER A 25 17.16 15.75 8.24
CA SER A 25 16.23 15.20 9.25
C SER A 25 16.64 13.83 9.77
N LEU A 26 17.17 12.95 8.91
CA LEU A 26 17.69 11.65 9.33
C LEU A 26 18.95 11.78 10.18
N THR A 27 19.88 12.67 9.81
CA THR A 27 21.08 12.95 10.58
C THR A 27 20.76 13.55 11.95
N ASP A 28 19.78 14.45 12.02
CA ASP A 28 19.34 14.99 13.32
C ASP A 28 18.70 13.88 14.18
N LEU A 29 17.81 13.06 13.61
CA LEU A 29 17.23 11.90 14.31
C LEU A 29 18.32 10.97 14.88
N ASP A 30 19.30 10.60 14.06
CA ASP A 30 20.45 9.77 14.47
C ASP A 30 21.25 10.43 15.60
N THR A 31 21.50 11.74 15.50
CA THR A 31 22.18 12.52 16.56
C THR A 31 21.38 12.49 17.88
N GLN A 32 20.06 12.64 17.81
CA GLN A 32 19.20 12.60 19.00
C GLN A 32 19.15 11.19 19.63
N VAL A 33 19.18 10.13 18.81
CA VAL A 33 19.30 8.75 19.30
C VAL A 33 20.65 8.54 19.98
N GLY A 34 21.75 9.02 19.39
CA GLY A 34 23.08 9.00 20.02
C GLY A 34 23.06 9.67 21.40
N ARG A 35 22.46 10.86 21.51
CA ARG A 35 22.33 11.58 22.79
C ARG A 35 21.54 10.79 23.85
N LEU A 36 20.54 10.01 23.46
CA LEU A 36 19.82 9.11 24.37
C LEU A 36 20.71 7.96 24.85
N LEU A 37 21.48 7.36 23.95
CA LEU A 37 22.40 6.26 24.28
C LEU A 37 23.51 6.73 25.22
N ASP A 38 24.12 7.87 24.94
CA ASP A 38 25.15 8.48 25.79
C ASP A 38 24.60 8.74 27.20
N ALA A 39 23.40 9.31 27.31
CA ALA A 39 22.77 9.56 28.61
C ALA A 39 22.50 8.26 29.39
N LEU A 40 22.09 7.18 28.73
CA LEU A 40 21.91 5.88 29.39
C LEU A 40 23.23 5.30 29.90
N GLU A 41 24.34 5.53 29.19
CA GLU A 41 25.69 5.13 29.62
C GLU A 41 26.19 5.99 30.79
N GLU A 42 26.06 7.32 30.70
CA GLU A 42 26.45 8.25 31.78
C GLU A 42 25.70 7.98 33.09
N LEU A 43 24.43 7.58 33.00
CA LEU A 43 23.60 7.22 34.16
C LEU A 43 23.87 5.79 34.68
N GLY A 44 24.70 5.00 34.01
CA GLY A 44 24.96 3.61 34.35
C GLY A 44 23.75 2.68 34.16
N LEU A 45 22.80 3.05 33.29
CA LEU A 45 21.55 2.32 33.04
C LEU A 45 21.62 1.41 31.80
N ALA A 46 22.68 1.51 31.00
CA ALA A 46 22.78 0.86 29.71
C ALA A 46 22.60 -0.68 29.76
N GLU A 47 23.15 -1.36 30.76
CA GLU A 47 23.05 -2.83 30.89
C GLU A 47 21.66 -3.30 31.37
N ASN A 48 20.90 -2.42 32.03
CA ASN A 48 19.56 -2.69 32.52
C ASN A 48 18.46 -2.02 31.66
N THR A 49 18.79 -1.69 30.41
CA THR A 49 17.86 -1.07 29.47
C THR A 49 17.85 -1.83 28.15
N VAL A 50 16.69 -2.39 27.79
CA VAL A 50 16.43 -2.89 26.43
C VAL A 50 15.98 -1.74 25.54
N ILE A 51 16.58 -1.63 24.35
CA ILE A 51 16.21 -0.65 23.33
C ILE A 51 15.70 -1.39 22.12
N PHE A 52 14.46 -1.12 21.73
CA PHE A 52 13.87 -1.53 20.46
C PHE A 52 13.67 -0.29 19.59
N TYR A 53 14.26 -0.27 18.40
CA TYR A 53 14.17 0.85 17.46
C TYR A 53 13.61 0.38 16.11
N SER A 54 12.53 1.01 15.66
CA SER A 54 11.80 0.68 14.43
C SER A 54 11.11 1.93 13.86
N SER A 55 10.53 1.79 12.67
CA SER A 55 9.51 2.71 12.12
C SER A 55 8.10 2.14 12.34
N ASP A 56 7.07 2.99 12.26
CA ASP A 56 5.66 2.61 12.35
C ASP A 56 5.09 2.07 11.02
N ASN A 57 5.67 2.50 9.91
CA ASN A 57 5.30 2.12 8.55
C ASN A 57 6.48 2.36 7.57
N GLY A 58 6.30 1.92 6.32
CA GLY A 58 7.17 2.26 5.20
C GLY A 58 7.26 3.76 4.90
N PRO A 59 8.14 4.17 3.98
CA PRO A 59 8.43 5.58 3.72
C PRO A 59 7.23 6.29 3.06
N GLU A 60 7.15 7.61 3.27
CA GLU A 60 6.09 8.45 2.73
C GLU A 60 6.05 8.45 1.18
N ASP A 61 4.88 8.67 0.60
CA ASP A 61 4.64 8.71 -0.84
C ASP A 61 4.66 10.17 -1.35
N TYR A 62 5.43 10.47 -2.40
CA TYR A 62 5.54 11.84 -2.94
C TYR A 62 4.21 12.35 -3.51
N ARG A 63 3.27 11.45 -3.86
CA ARG A 63 1.96 11.82 -4.41
C ARG A 63 1.10 12.57 -3.39
N VAL A 64 1.47 12.50 -2.12
CA VAL A 64 0.81 13.18 -1.02
C VAL A 64 1.27 14.64 -0.99
N GLY A 65 0.39 15.57 -1.37
CA GLY A 65 0.74 16.98 -1.54
C GLY A 65 1.29 17.66 -0.27
N ASN A 66 0.99 17.14 0.93
CA ASN A 66 1.52 17.59 2.20
C ASN A 66 2.71 16.77 2.73
N ALA A 67 3.26 15.83 1.95
CA ALA A 67 4.45 15.05 2.33
C ALA A 67 5.75 15.85 2.37
N ALA A 68 5.71 17.17 2.11
CA ALA A 68 6.86 18.07 2.11
C ALA A 68 8.09 17.47 1.42
N ASN A 69 9.14 17.15 2.19
CA ASN A 69 10.38 16.54 1.71
C ASN A 69 10.47 15.04 2.05
N ALA A 70 9.50 14.46 2.74
CA ALA A 70 9.51 13.06 3.20
C ALA A 70 9.28 12.04 2.07
N GLY A 71 8.69 12.47 0.95
CA GLY A 71 8.36 11.58 -0.19
C GLY A 71 9.57 10.96 -0.90
N VAL A 72 10.80 11.40 -0.59
CA VAL A 72 12.05 10.90 -1.20
C VAL A 72 12.65 9.68 -0.51
N GLY A 73 12.05 9.18 0.58
CA GLY A 73 12.47 7.92 1.20
C GLY A 73 12.42 6.74 0.22
N SER A 74 13.00 5.60 0.57
CA SER A 74 13.06 4.44 -0.33
C SER A 74 12.68 3.15 0.40
N PRO A 75 11.71 2.36 -0.11
CA PRO A 75 11.46 1.01 0.37
C PRO A 75 12.44 -0.02 -0.24
N GLY A 76 13.45 0.44 -0.98
CA GLY A 76 14.41 -0.43 -1.67
C GLY A 76 13.76 -1.19 -2.82
N VAL A 77 13.84 -2.52 -2.77
CA VAL A 77 13.24 -3.43 -3.76
C VAL A 77 11.76 -3.73 -3.48
N LEU A 78 11.26 -3.37 -2.29
CA LEU A 78 9.93 -3.73 -1.84
C LEU A 78 8.86 -2.90 -2.56
N ARG A 79 7.72 -3.52 -2.86
CA ARG A 79 6.61 -2.87 -3.56
C ARG A 79 5.75 -2.05 -2.60
N GLY A 80 5.24 -0.92 -3.07
CA GLY A 80 4.40 -0.05 -2.27
C GLY A 80 5.18 0.81 -1.27
N ARG A 81 4.45 1.64 -0.54
CA ARG A 81 4.95 2.68 0.38
C ARG A 81 3.92 2.90 1.48
N LYS A 82 4.10 3.91 2.35
CA LYS A 82 3.11 4.28 3.38
C LYS A 82 1.68 4.31 2.82
N ARG A 83 0.73 3.69 3.56
CA ARG A 83 -0.67 3.41 3.17
C ARG A 83 -0.81 2.31 2.10
N SER A 84 0.12 1.37 2.04
CA SER A 84 0.05 0.17 1.21
C SER A 84 0.30 -1.06 2.08
N MET A 85 -0.41 -2.16 1.80
CA MET A 85 -0.15 -3.44 2.46
C MET A 85 0.86 -4.32 1.72
N TYR A 86 1.37 -3.88 0.56
CA TYR A 86 2.57 -4.47 -0.04
C TYR A 86 3.79 -4.26 0.87
N GLU A 87 4.84 -5.08 0.71
CA GLU A 87 5.99 -5.16 1.62
C GLU A 87 6.62 -3.79 1.91
N GLY A 88 6.72 -2.90 0.92
CA GLY A 88 7.31 -1.57 1.09
C GLY A 88 6.48 -0.60 1.93
N GLY A 89 5.22 -0.94 2.24
CA GLY A 89 4.37 -0.18 3.15
C GLY A 89 4.33 -0.71 4.59
N VAL A 90 4.51 -2.02 4.77
CA VAL A 90 4.38 -2.69 6.08
C VAL A 90 5.69 -3.20 6.67
N ARG A 91 6.69 -3.51 5.85
CA ARG A 91 8.00 -3.98 6.32
C ARG A 91 8.88 -2.79 6.68
N THR A 92 9.32 -2.75 7.93
CA THR A 92 10.23 -1.73 8.49
C THR A 92 11.54 -2.37 8.93
N PHE A 93 12.52 -1.54 9.29
CA PHE A 93 13.68 -2.01 10.04
C PHE A 93 13.28 -2.31 11.49
N GLY A 94 14.01 -3.19 12.17
CA GLY A 94 13.91 -3.41 13.60
C GLY A 94 15.30 -3.67 14.16
N LEU A 95 15.72 -2.88 15.15
CA LEU A 95 16.98 -3.03 15.87
C LEU A 95 16.68 -3.29 17.35
N VAL A 96 17.38 -4.27 17.94
CA VAL A 96 17.30 -4.55 19.37
C VAL A 96 18.69 -4.44 19.97
N ARG A 97 18.83 -3.68 21.06
CA ARG A 97 20.06 -3.57 21.83
C ARG A 97 19.76 -3.82 23.29
N TRP A 98 20.45 -4.78 23.88
CA TRP A 98 20.50 -4.99 25.32
C TRP A 98 21.86 -5.60 25.69
N PRO A 99 22.79 -4.80 26.23
CA PRO A 99 24.12 -5.28 26.60
C PRO A 99 24.05 -6.50 27.53
N GLY A 100 24.90 -7.50 27.26
CA GLY A 100 24.94 -8.76 28.00
C GLY A 100 23.84 -9.77 27.68
N HIS A 101 22.81 -9.39 26.90
CA HIS A 101 21.63 -10.23 26.65
C HIS A 101 21.39 -10.47 25.16
N VAL A 102 21.42 -9.41 24.33
CA VAL A 102 21.23 -9.50 22.88
C VAL A 102 22.59 -9.63 22.18
N PRO A 103 22.83 -10.63 21.31
CA PRO A 103 24.10 -10.78 20.61
C PRO A 103 24.45 -9.56 19.74
N ALA A 104 25.55 -8.88 20.06
CA ALA A 104 25.99 -7.70 19.34
C ALA A 104 26.35 -8.01 17.87
N GLY A 105 25.92 -7.14 16.96
CA GLY A 105 26.24 -7.25 15.52
C GLY A 105 25.54 -8.39 14.78
N ARG A 106 24.65 -9.16 15.43
CA ARG A 106 23.85 -10.20 14.78
C ARG A 106 22.84 -9.57 13.82
N VAL A 107 22.74 -10.14 12.62
CA VAL A 107 21.69 -9.84 11.65
C VAL A 107 20.78 -11.06 11.54
N ASP A 108 19.49 -10.87 11.78
CA ASP A 108 18.46 -11.89 11.55
C ASP A 108 17.68 -11.55 10.28
N SER A 109 17.85 -12.36 9.24
CA SER A 109 17.17 -12.20 7.95
C SER A 109 16.05 -13.23 7.72
N VAL A 110 15.79 -14.10 8.70
CA VAL A 110 14.91 -15.27 8.56
C VAL A 110 13.67 -15.12 9.42
N SER A 111 13.82 -14.65 10.66
CA SER A 111 12.73 -14.53 11.62
C SER A 111 11.67 -13.52 11.15
N VAL A 112 10.39 -13.85 11.37
CA VAL A 112 9.25 -12.98 11.02
C VAL A 112 8.57 -12.49 12.28
N THR A 113 8.65 -11.18 12.52
CA THR A 113 8.01 -10.49 13.64
C THR A 113 7.09 -9.38 13.14
N GLY A 114 6.16 -8.95 13.99
CA GLY A 114 5.27 -7.82 13.72
C GLY A 114 5.06 -6.96 14.96
N ALA A 115 4.53 -5.75 14.77
CA ALA A 115 4.29 -4.81 15.88
C ALA A 115 3.37 -5.39 16.98
N VAL A 116 2.45 -6.29 16.62
CA VAL A 116 1.57 -7.00 17.56
C VAL A 116 2.34 -7.83 18.58
N ASP A 117 3.56 -8.29 18.25
CA ASP A 117 4.39 -9.12 19.12
C ASP A 117 5.07 -8.29 20.24
N PHE A 118 5.08 -6.96 20.12
CA PHE A 118 5.81 -6.09 21.04
C PHE A 118 5.29 -6.21 22.48
N LEU A 119 3.97 -6.16 22.67
CA LEU A 119 3.35 -6.25 23.99
C LEU A 119 3.71 -7.56 24.73
N PRO A 120 3.43 -8.77 24.21
CA PRO A 120 3.77 -10.00 24.92
C PRO A 120 5.29 -10.18 25.10
N THR A 121 6.10 -9.64 24.19
CA THR A 121 7.56 -9.69 24.31
C THR A 121 8.08 -8.82 25.45
N VAL A 122 7.64 -7.56 25.53
CA VAL A 122 8.05 -6.66 26.61
C VAL A 122 7.54 -7.14 27.97
N CYS A 123 6.31 -7.65 28.04
CA CYS A 123 5.78 -8.29 29.25
C CYS A 123 6.68 -9.44 29.72
N ALA A 124 7.06 -10.35 28.82
CA ALA A 124 7.93 -11.47 29.14
C ALA A 124 9.33 -11.00 29.62
N LEU A 125 9.93 -10.01 28.95
CA LEU A 125 11.23 -9.46 29.35
C LEU A 125 11.18 -8.72 30.69
N ALA A 126 10.05 -8.08 31.00
CA ALA A 126 9.82 -7.39 32.26
C ALA A 126 9.41 -8.32 33.41
N GLY A 127 9.19 -9.62 33.15
CA GLY A 127 8.68 -10.57 34.14
C GLY A 127 7.24 -10.27 34.57
N VAL A 128 6.43 -9.69 33.67
CA VAL A 128 5.02 -9.36 33.89
C VAL A 128 4.14 -10.29 33.07
N ASP A 129 3.16 -10.89 33.71
CA ASP A 129 2.18 -11.73 33.01
C ASP A 129 1.20 -10.87 32.19
N VAL A 130 0.96 -11.30 30.95
CA VAL A 130 -0.14 -10.78 30.14
C VAL A 130 -1.45 -11.32 30.74
N PRO A 131 -2.49 -10.48 30.95
CA PRO A 131 -3.77 -10.95 31.50
C PRO A 131 -4.35 -12.13 30.70
N VAL A 132 -4.88 -13.13 31.41
CA VAL A 132 -5.39 -14.37 30.79
C VAL A 132 -6.56 -14.16 29.84
N ASP A 133 -7.27 -13.04 29.99
CA ASP A 133 -8.40 -12.61 29.17
C ASP A 133 -7.99 -11.66 28.03
N PHE A 134 -6.71 -11.28 27.94
CA PHE A 134 -6.22 -10.49 26.83
C PHE A 134 -6.14 -11.33 25.55
N MET A 135 -6.98 -10.98 24.58
CA MET A 135 -7.03 -11.62 23.26
C MET A 135 -6.21 -10.83 22.24
N GLY A 136 -4.88 -10.83 22.38
CA GLY A 136 -3.96 -10.20 21.42
C GLY A 136 -3.57 -11.12 20.26
N ASP A 137 -3.17 -10.52 19.14
CA ASP A 137 -2.71 -11.25 17.94
C ASP A 137 -1.20 -11.59 17.95
N GLY A 138 -0.45 -11.04 18.91
CA GLY A 138 1.00 -11.19 18.99
C GLY A 138 1.46 -12.43 19.73
N GLU A 139 2.68 -12.87 19.46
CA GLU A 139 3.38 -13.88 20.25
C GLU A 139 4.62 -13.28 20.93
N ASN A 140 5.01 -13.82 22.09
CA ASN A 140 6.29 -13.46 22.69
C ASN A 140 7.43 -13.88 21.74
N VAL A 141 8.22 -12.94 21.25
CA VAL A 141 9.40 -13.13 20.37
C VAL A 141 10.72 -12.81 21.10
N SER A 142 10.73 -12.80 22.43
CA SER A 142 11.93 -12.48 23.22
C SER A 142 13.09 -13.43 22.94
N ASP A 143 12.81 -14.69 22.64
CA ASP A 143 13.79 -15.68 22.20
C ASP A 143 14.53 -15.24 20.92
N ILE A 144 13.81 -14.74 19.91
CA ILE A 144 14.39 -14.20 18.69
C ILE A 144 15.28 -12.99 19.01
N TRP A 145 14.80 -12.08 19.88
CA TRP A 145 15.58 -10.90 20.29
C TRP A 145 16.87 -11.30 21.01
N LEU A 146 16.84 -12.33 21.83
CA LEU A 146 17.97 -12.88 22.57
C LEU A 146 18.88 -13.80 21.71
N GLY A 147 18.65 -13.86 20.40
CA GLY A 147 19.51 -14.56 19.44
C GLY A 147 19.11 -15.99 19.12
N GLY A 148 17.96 -16.45 19.61
CA GLY A 148 17.36 -17.73 19.21
C GLY A 148 16.81 -17.70 17.79
N GLU A 149 16.50 -18.89 17.28
CA GLU A 149 15.87 -19.08 15.98
C GLU A 149 14.50 -19.73 16.18
N ARG A 150 13.47 -19.16 15.56
CA ARG A 150 12.11 -19.68 15.66
C ARG A 150 11.29 -19.34 14.43
N GLU A 151 10.54 -20.32 13.94
CA GLU A 151 9.46 -20.06 13.00
C GLU A 151 8.25 -19.43 13.70
N ARG A 152 7.70 -18.38 13.10
CA ARG A 152 6.47 -17.77 13.59
C ARG A 152 5.34 -18.79 13.61
N ARG A 153 4.65 -18.96 14.75
CA ARG A 153 3.58 -19.97 14.89
C ARG A 153 2.30 -19.56 14.17
N GLY A 154 1.92 -18.30 14.34
CA GLY A 154 0.69 -17.74 13.80
C GLY A 154 0.93 -16.89 12.55
N PRO A 155 -0.11 -16.64 11.74
CA PRO A 155 -0.05 -15.63 10.69
C PRO A 155 0.07 -14.20 11.26
N LEU A 156 0.46 -13.26 10.40
CA LEU A 156 0.25 -11.83 10.60
C LEU A 156 -0.90 -11.38 9.70
N TYR A 157 -1.70 -10.43 10.19
CA TYR A 157 -2.86 -9.91 9.48
C TYR A 157 -2.83 -8.38 9.43
N TRP A 158 -3.41 -7.85 8.35
CA TRP A 158 -3.59 -6.41 8.18
C TRP A 158 -4.97 -6.15 7.57
N GLU A 159 -5.57 -5.07 8.04
CA GLU A 159 -6.78 -4.49 7.46
C GLU A 159 -6.54 -3.00 7.19
N TRP A 160 -6.85 -2.56 5.98
CA TRP A 160 -6.78 -1.16 5.59
C TRP A 160 -8.14 -0.71 5.07
N LEU A 161 -8.82 0.14 5.84
CA LEU A 161 -10.21 0.55 5.59
C LEU A 161 -10.34 1.89 4.84
N PHE A 162 -9.22 2.48 4.44
CA PHE A 162 -9.19 3.84 3.89
C PHE A 162 -8.80 3.84 2.42
N GLY A 163 -9.38 4.76 1.65
CA GLY A 163 -8.90 5.03 0.30
C GLY A 163 -7.41 5.42 0.33
N VAL A 164 -6.62 4.82 -0.55
CA VAL A 164 -5.21 5.19 -0.73
C VAL A 164 -5.12 6.20 -1.87
N GLN A 165 -4.24 7.19 -1.74
CA GLN A 165 -3.94 8.11 -2.84
C GLN A 165 -3.31 7.35 -4.01
N GLY A 166 -3.84 7.58 -5.21
CA GLY A 166 -3.73 6.69 -6.37
C GLY A 166 -5.08 6.25 -6.94
N ALA A 167 -6.21 6.50 -6.26
CA ALA A 167 -7.53 6.26 -6.85
C ALA A 167 -7.69 6.93 -8.23
N ASP A 168 -7.04 8.08 -8.45
CA ASP A 168 -7.04 8.79 -9.75
C ASP A 168 -6.26 8.05 -10.85
N ASP A 169 -5.31 7.18 -10.49
CA ASP A 169 -4.60 6.26 -11.40
C ASP A 169 -5.21 4.85 -11.41
N GLY A 170 -6.32 4.65 -10.70
CA GLY A 170 -7.06 3.39 -10.62
C GLY A 170 -6.47 2.37 -9.64
N TYR A 171 -5.37 2.69 -8.94
CA TYR A 171 -4.78 1.77 -7.98
C TYR A 171 -5.60 1.69 -6.68
N LEU A 172 -6.16 0.51 -6.44
CA LEU A 172 -6.87 0.16 -5.20
C LEU A 172 -6.21 -1.10 -4.61
N PRO A 173 -5.31 -0.97 -3.61
CA PRO A 173 -4.76 -2.16 -2.97
C PRO A 173 -5.89 -2.92 -2.26
N PRO A 174 -5.87 -4.27 -2.26
CA PRO A 174 -6.87 -5.04 -1.55
C PRO A 174 -6.89 -4.64 -0.07
N PRO A 175 -8.06 -4.52 0.59
CA PRO A 175 -8.17 -3.98 1.95
C PRO A 175 -7.82 -4.99 3.05
N LEU A 176 -7.59 -6.27 2.71
CA LEU A 176 -7.11 -7.30 3.63
C LEU A 176 -5.80 -7.89 3.13
N ALA A 177 -4.89 -8.16 4.07
CA ALA A 177 -3.67 -8.93 3.81
C ALA A 177 -3.36 -9.90 4.95
N MET A 178 -2.74 -11.02 4.61
CA MET A 178 -2.29 -12.04 5.56
C MET A 178 -0.91 -12.55 5.14
N ARG A 179 0.02 -12.67 6.07
CA ARG A 179 1.28 -13.39 5.88
C ARG A 179 1.27 -14.69 6.69
N TYR A 180 1.62 -15.79 6.04
CA TYR A 180 1.76 -17.11 6.66
C TYR A 180 3.01 -17.81 6.10
N GLY A 181 4.04 -17.90 6.93
CA GLY A 181 5.38 -18.28 6.48
C GLY A 181 5.89 -17.34 5.39
N ASP A 182 6.32 -17.92 4.27
CA ASP A 182 6.82 -17.21 3.10
C ASP A 182 5.73 -16.61 2.22
N TRP A 183 4.47 -16.92 2.50
CA TRP A 183 3.35 -16.58 1.62
C TRP A 183 2.59 -15.38 2.14
N LYS A 184 2.20 -14.51 1.22
CA LYS A 184 1.35 -13.35 1.50
C LYS A 184 0.16 -13.33 0.57
N LEU A 185 -1.03 -13.39 1.17
CA LEU A 185 -2.31 -13.33 0.47
C LEU A 185 -2.93 -11.95 0.66
N PHE A 186 -3.46 -11.40 -0.42
CA PHE A 186 -4.35 -10.25 -0.40
C PHE A 186 -5.77 -10.67 -0.77
N ALA A 187 -6.76 -9.99 -0.21
CA ALA A 187 -8.18 -10.16 -0.55
C ALA A 187 -8.97 -8.88 -0.25
N ASP A 188 -10.20 -8.82 -0.71
CA ASP A 188 -11.21 -7.95 -0.10
C ASP A 188 -12.07 -8.68 0.93
N HIS A 189 -12.92 -7.93 1.62
CA HIS A 189 -13.84 -8.46 2.64
C HIS A 189 -14.86 -9.47 2.10
N ARG A 190 -15.04 -9.57 0.78
CA ARG A 190 -15.88 -10.58 0.13
C ARG A 190 -15.10 -11.86 -0.20
N GLY A 191 -13.78 -11.87 0.02
CA GLY A 191 -12.90 -12.95 -0.39
C GLY A 191 -12.61 -12.95 -1.89
N GLU A 192 -12.79 -11.80 -2.56
CA GLU A 192 -12.54 -11.61 -3.97
C GLU A 192 -11.21 -10.88 -4.20
N ARG A 193 -10.83 -10.68 -5.47
CA ARG A 193 -9.60 -10.01 -5.89
C ARG A 193 -8.35 -10.56 -5.21
N LEU A 194 -8.28 -11.88 -5.13
CA LEU A 194 -7.16 -12.57 -4.49
C LEU A 194 -5.86 -12.31 -5.26
N GLN A 195 -4.79 -12.10 -4.51
CA GLN A 195 -3.42 -12.11 -5.01
C GLN A 195 -2.56 -12.90 -4.04
N LEU A 196 -1.64 -13.71 -4.55
CA LEU A 196 -0.78 -14.55 -3.72
C LEU A 196 0.67 -14.42 -4.17
N PHE A 197 1.55 -14.10 -3.22
CA PHE A 197 2.99 -13.93 -3.47
C PHE A 197 3.80 -14.78 -2.49
N ASN A 198 4.92 -15.34 -2.95
CA ASN A 198 5.96 -15.87 -2.07
C ASN A 198 6.96 -14.75 -1.79
N VAL A 199 6.82 -14.06 -0.66
CA VAL A 199 7.62 -12.85 -0.35
C VAL A 199 9.06 -13.16 0.08
N ALA A 200 9.38 -14.43 0.35
CA ALA A 200 10.76 -14.84 0.63
C ALA A 200 11.63 -14.79 -0.64
N VAL A 201 11.08 -15.19 -1.80
CA VAL A 201 11.80 -15.19 -3.08
C VAL A 201 11.34 -14.09 -4.05
N ASP A 202 10.18 -13.48 -3.81
CA ASP A 202 9.65 -12.32 -4.54
C ASP A 202 9.27 -11.18 -3.57
N PRO A 203 10.26 -10.53 -2.92
CA PRO A 203 10.01 -9.45 -1.97
C PRO A 203 9.45 -8.18 -2.62
N ALA A 204 9.47 -8.11 -3.95
CA ALA A 204 8.88 -7.03 -4.74
C ALA A 204 7.42 -7.33 -5.15
N GLU A 205 6.87 -8.48 -4.77
CA GLU A 205 5.48 -8.89 -5.02
C GLU A 205 5.09 -8.64 -6.49
N GLN A 206 5.94 -9.10 -7.42
CA GLN A 206 5.79 -8.89 -8.86
C GLN A 206 5.02 -10.02 -9.53
N ARG A 207 5.16 -11.25 -9.03
CA ARG A 207 4.58 -12.44 -9.64
C ARG A 207 3.43 -12.95 -8.78
N ASP A 208 2.22 -12.59 -9.17
CA ASP A 208 1.00 -13.14 -8.59
C ASP A 208 0.82 -14.59 -9.04
N VAL A 209 0.87 -15.53 -8.10
CA VAL A 209 0.76 -16.97 -8.35
C VAL A 209 -0.55 -17.56 -7.84
N VAL A 210 -1.58 -16.73 -7.59
CA VAL A 210 -2.86 -17.18 -7.04
C VAL A 210 -3.52 -18.30 -7.87
N LEU A 211 -3.44 -18.24 -9.20
CA LEU A 211 -3.99 -19.26 -10.10
C LEU A 211 -3.12 -20.54 -10.15
N GLU A 212 -1.83 -20.42 -9.86
CA GLU A 212 -0.89 -21.55 -9.82
C GLU A 212 -0.95 -22.29 -8.47
N GLN A 213 -1.39 -21.63 -7.40
CA GLN A 213 -1.45 -22.14 -6.04
C GLN A 213 -2.88 -22.09 -5.44
N PRO A 214 -3.91 -22.64 -6.11
CA PRO A 214 -5.31 -22.43 -5.73
C PRO A 214 -5.66 -23.03 -4.36
N VAL A 215 -5.07 -24.17 -4.01
CA VAL A 215 -5.30 -24.84 -2.71
C VAL A 215 -4.78 -23.98 -1.56
N LEU A 216 -3.58 -23.41 -1.72
CA LEU A 216 -2.97 -22.53 -0.72
C LEU A 216 -3.73 -21.20 -0.61
N ALA A 217 -4.12 -20.62 -1.75
CA ALA A 217 -4.91 -19.39 -1.78
C ALA A 217 -6.24 -19.56 -1.02
N GLU A 218 -6.98 -20.65 -1.26
CA GLU A 218 -8.22 -20.94 -0.53
C GLU A 218 -7.98 -21.19 0.97
N PHE A 219 -6.91 -21.91 1.32
CA PHE A 219 -6.52 -22.14 2.72
C PHE A 219 -6.23 -20.84 3.48
N MET A 220 -5.49 -19.92 2.87
CA MET A 220 -5.18 -18.62 3.46
C MET A 220 -6.40 -17.71 3.47
N LYS A 221 -7.21 -17.69 2.40
CA LYS A 221 -8.42 -16.87 2.31
C LYS A 221 -9.40 -17.19 3.43
N LYS A 222 -9.66 -18.47 3.69
CA LYS A 222 -10.55 -18.90 4.78
C LYS A 222 -10.10 -18.34 6.14
N ARG A 223 -8.80 -18.37 6.42
CA ARG A 223 -8.23 -17.82 7.67
C ARG A 223 -8.32 -16.30 7.73
N LEU A 224 -8.01 -15.63 6.62
CA LEU A 224 -8.06 -14.17 6.53
C LEU A 224 -9.48 -13.64 6.76
N LEU A 225 -10.48 -14.27 6.15
CA LEU A 225 -11.88 -13.89 6.34
C LEU A 225 -12.40 -14.24 7.75
N ALA A 226 -11.97 -15.36 8.33
CA ALA A 226 -12.32 -15.71 9.71
C ALA A 226 -11.74 -14.68 10.70
N TRP A 227 -10.49 -14.27 10.53
CA TRP A 227 -9.88 -13.20 11.32
C TRP A 227 -10.61 -11.88 11.13
N ALA A 228 -10.86 -11.47 9.89
CA ALA A 228 -11.56 -10.21 9.59
C ALA A 228 -12.98 -10.18 10.18
N GLY A 229 -13.67 -11.31 10.21
CA GLY A 229 -14.99 -11.46 10.83
C GLY A 229 -14.96 -11.42 12.37
N GLY A 230 -13.82 -11.69 12.99
CA GLY A 230 -13.61 -11.58 14.44
C GLY A 230 -13.21 -10.17 14.91
N LEU A 231 -12.90 -9.24 13.99
CA LEU A 231 -12.53 -7.88 14.34
C LEU A 231 -13.72 -7.10 14.94
N PRO A 232 -13.46 -6.15 15.86
CA PRO A 232 -14.50 -5.27 16.41
C PRO A 232 -15.30 -4.55 15.32
N ALA A 233 -16.55 -4.20 15.64
CA ALA A 233 -17.42 -3.45 14.74
C ALA A 233 -16.74 -2.14 14.29
N SER A 234 -16.85 -1.83 13.00
CA SER A 234 -16.20 -0.67 12.39
C SER A 234 -17.09 -0.07 11.32
N ARG A 235 -17.54 1.17 11.57
CA ARG A 235 -18.31 1.96 10.59
C ARG A 235 -17.54 2.17 9.28
N ALA A 236 -16.20 2.26 9.36
CA ALA A 236 -15.36 2.38 8.16
C ALA A 236 -15.40 1.09 7.32
N ARG A 237 -15.37 -0.08 7.98
CA ARG A 237 -15.49 -1.38 7.32
C ARG A 237 -16.88 -1.57 6.71
N GLU A 238 -17.92 -1.25 7.46
CA GLU A 238 -19.31 -1.29 6.96
C GLU A 238 -19.47 -0.45 5.71
N LYS A 239 -18.99 0.80 5.74
CA LYS A 239 -18.99 1.71 4.59
C LYS A 239 -18.20 1.14 3.41
N LEU A 240 -17.00 0.61 3.66
CA LEU A 240 -16.16 -0.01 2.63
C LEU A 240 -16.86 -1.18 1.95
N MET A 241 -17.55 -2.03 2.71
CA MET A 241 -18.25 -3.20 2.18
C MET A 241 -19.51 -2.83 1.39
N SER A 242 -20.21 -1.76 1.78
CA SER A 242 -21.42 -1.27 1.11
C SER A 242 -21.14 -0.44 -0.13
N GLU A 243 -20.15 0.46 -0.07
CA GLU A 243 -19.86 1.46 -1.11
C GLU A 243 -18.62 1.09 -1.95
N GLY A 244 -17.82 0.10 -1.53
CA GLY A 244 -16.49 -0.18 -2.07
C GLY A 244 -15.44 0.78 -1.53
N LEU A 245 -14.19 0.65 -1.99
CA LEU A 245 -13.16 1.67 -1.80
C LEU A 245 -13.58 2.91 -2.60
N GLY A 246 -14.39 3.78 -2.01
CA GLY A 246 -14.72 5.06 -2.60
C GLY A 246 -13.44 5.86 -2.85
N SER A 247 -13.34 6.50 -4.01
CA SER A 247 -12.31 7.49 -4.30
C SER A 247 -12.44 8.66 -3.29
N SER A 248 -11.77 8.56 -2.14
CA SER A 248 -11.92 9.56 -1.10
C SER A 248 -11.15 10.83 -1.45
N GLY A 249 -11.89 11.81 -1.95
CA GLY A 249 -11.82 13.22 -1.54
C GLY A 249 -10.49 13.95 -1.68
N ALA A 250 -10.38 14.74 -2.75
CA ALA A 250 -9.49 15.88 -2.81
C ALA A 250 -9.69 16.80 -1.58
N ALA A 251 -8.60 17.06 -0.85
CA ALA A 251 -8.58 18.09 0.17
C ALA A 251 -8.63 19.48 -0.49
N SER A 252 -9.65 20.25 -0.12
CA SER A 252 -9.67 21.72 -0.03
C SER A 252 -8.80 22.49 -1.05
N GLY A 253 -9.24 22.53 -2.30
CA GLY A 253 -8.86 23.58 -3.25
C GLY A 253 -10.10 24.38 -3.60
N LYS A 254 -10.09 25.69 -3.32
CA LYS A 254 -11.16 26.64 -3.67
C LYS A 254 -11.74 26.30 -5.05
N SER A 255 -13.04 25.98 -5.08
CA SER A 255 -13.78 25.70 -6.31
C SER A 255 -13.85 26.96 -7.15
N ALA A 256 -12.96 27.07 -8.14
CA ALA A 256 -13.33 27.71 -9.40
C ALA A 256 -14.32 26.74 -10.09
N GLY A 257 -15.53 27.22 -10.36
CA GLY A 257 -16.64 26.41 -10.83
C GLY A 257 -16.32 25.60 -12.09
N GLY A 258 -16.54 24.29 -12.02
CA GLY A 258 -16.53 23.38 -13.16
C GLY A 258 -17.74 22.45 -13.08
N GLN A 259 -18.71 22.67 -13.95
CA GLN A 259 -19.93 21.86 -14.08
C GLN A 259 -19.56 20.40 -14.43
N SER A 260 -20.07 19.44 -13.66
CA SER A 260 -20.10 18.03 -14.07
C SER A 260 -21.06 17.86 -15.27
N GLY A 261 -20.51 17.51 -16.42
CA GLY A 261 -21.30 17.22 -17.63
C GLY A 261 -22.17 15.99 -17.44
N LYS A 262 -23.48 16.14 -17.61
CA LYS A 262 -24.43 15.02 -17.76
C LYS A 262 -23.94 14.07 -18.86
N LYS A 263 -24.01 12.75 -18.65
CA LYS A 263 -23.78 11.75 -19.72
C LYS A 263 -24.69 12.09 -20.90
N ALA A 264 -24.11 12.24 -22.09
CA ALA A 264 -24.87 12.50 -23.30
C ALA A 264 -25.81 11.31 -23.59
N THR A 265 -27.09 11.60 -23.79
CA THR A 265 -28.11 10.61 -24.16
C THR A 265 -27.80 10.00 -25.53
N ALA A 266 -28.32 8.80 -25.81
CA ALA A 266 -28.17 8.17 -27.12
C ALA A 266 -28.58 9.10 -28.27
N GLY A 267 -29.67 9.87 -28.11
CA GLY A 267 -30.09 10.87 -29.09
C GLY A 267 -29.05 11.99 -29.32
N ALA A 268 -28.40 12.48 -28.27
CA ALA A 268 -27.35 13.50 -28.39
C ALA A 268 -26.08 12.95 -29.07
N ARG A 269 -25.77 11.66 -28.86
CA ARG A 269 -24.62 11.00 -29.52
C ARG A 269 -24.90 10.70 -30.99
N ALA A 270 -26.10 10.25 -31.34
CA ALA A 270 -26.49 10.07 -32.73
C ALA A 270 -26.43 11.39 -33.52
N ALA A 271 -26.88 12.49 -32.91
CA ALA A 271 -26.76 13.82 -33.51
C ALA A 271 -25.31 14.32 -33.61
N ALA A 272 -24.46 13.97 -32.64
CA ALA A 272 -23.03 14.29 -32.69
C ALA A 272 -22.31 13.49 -33.78
N MET A 273 -22.63 12.19 -33.92
CA MET A 273 -22.05 11.32 -34.94
C MET A 273 -22.31 11.87 -36.34
N LYS A 274 -23.57 12.19 -36.66
CA LYS A 274 -23.94 12.80 -37.95
C LYS A 274 -23.25 14.15 -38.23
N ARG A 275 -22.83 14.86 -37.19
CA ARG A 275 -22.14 16.16 -37.33
C ARG A 275 -20.62 16.00 -37.47
N TRP A 276 -20.06 14.92 -36.94
CA TRP A 276 -18.62 14.69 -36.86
C TRP A 276 -18.10 13.81 -37.99
N ASP A 277 -18.96 12.92 -38.50
CA ASP A 277 -18.79 12.14 -39.72
C ASP A 277 -18.71 13.11 -40.92
N ARG A 278 -17.50 13.31 -41.45
CA ARG A 278 -17.22 14.30 -42.52
C ARG A 278 -17.28 13.68 -43.89
N ASP A 279 -16.89 12.42 -44.02
CA ASP A 279 -16.92 11.71 -45.29
C ASP A 279 -18.28 11.04 -45.57
N GLY A 280 -19.15 10.97 -44.56
CA GLY A 280 -20.52 10.49 -44.66
C GLY A 280 -20.62 8.97 -44.73
N ASP A 281 -19.58 8.25 -44.28
CA ASP A 281 -19.54 6.78 -44.32
C ASP A 281 -20.36 6.13 -43.21
N GLY A 282 -20.85 6.91 -42.24
CA GLY A 282 -21.69 6.45 -41.14
C GLY A 282 -20.89 5.93 -39.94
N GLU A 283 -19.57 6.06 -39.96
CA GLU A 283 -18.65 5.73 -38.87
C GLU A 283 -17.90 6.99 -38.41
N LEU A 284 -17.14 6.90 -37.31
CA LEU A 284 -16.22 7.97 -36.92
C LEU A 284 -14.80 7.43 -36.84
N THR A 285 -13.89 8.04 -37.60
CA THR A 285 -12.46 7.87 -37.39
C THR A 285 -12.00 8.62 -36.13
N LEU A 286 -10.83 8.24 -35.59
CA LEU A 286 -10.22 8.96 -34.46
C LEU A 286 -10.01 10.45 -34.78
N GLU A 287 -9.71 10.81 -36.02
CA GLU A 287 -9.50 12.18 -36.46
C GLU A 287 -10.79 13.01 -36.41
N GLU A 288 -11.88 12.45 -36.93
CA GLU A 288 -13.22 13.06 -36.91
C GLU A 288 -13.73 13.22 -35.48
N TYR A 289 -13.54 12.20 -34.65
CA TYR A 289 -13.90 12.22 -33.25
C TYR A 289 -13.15 13.30 -32.47
N ARG A 290 -11.83 13.43 -32.65
CA ARG A 290 -11.01 14.48 -31.99
C ARG A 290 -11.38 15.87 -32.49
N SER A 291 -11.65 16.00 -33.78
CA SER A 291 -12.10 17.26 -34.37
C SER A 291 -13.46 17.70 -33.80
N GLY A 292 -14.35 16.73 -33.55
CA GLY A 292 -15.67 16.95 -33.01
C GLY A 292 -15.70 17.19 -31.49
N LEU A 293 -14.91 16.44 -30.73
CA LEU A 293 -14.78 16.51 -29.28
C LEU A 293 -13.43 17.13 -28.91
N LYS A 294 -13.40 18.46 -28.80
CA LYS A 294 -12.19 19.24 -28.46
C LYS A 294 -11.84 19.16 -26.97
N GLN A 295 -11.53 17.96 -26.48
CA GLN A 295 -11.09 17.69 -25.12
C GLN A 295 -9.74 16.94 -25.12
N PRO A 296 -8.85 17.19 -24.14
CA PRO A 296 -7.52 16.57 -24.10
C PRO A 296 -7.54 15.05 -23.94
N ASP A 297 -8.66 14.47 -23.50
CA ASP A 297 -8.88 13.03 -23.31
C ASP A 297 -9.66 12.35 -24.45
N ALA A 298 -9.93 13.05 -25.55
CA ALA A 298 -10.76 12.54 -26.66
C ALA A 298 -10.27 11.19 -27.22
N GLU A 299 -8.96 10.97 -27.29
CA GLU A 299 -8.39 9.70 -27.75
C GLU A 299 -8.63 8.55 -26.75
N GLN A 300 -8.51 8.81 -25.45
CA GLN A 300 -8.83 7.80 -24.43
C GLN A 300 -10.33 7.46 -24.44
N ARG A 301 -11.18 8.44 -24.72
CA ARG A 301 -12.63 8.24 -24.85
C ARG A 301 -13.00 7.47 -26.10
N PHE A 302 -12.35 7.75 -27.23
CA PHE A 302 -12.51 7.00 -28.48
C PHE A 302 -12.26 5.50 -28.27
N ARG A 303 -11.13 5.15 -27.64
CA ARG A 303 -10.77 3.74 -27.34
C ARG A 303 -11.73 3.01 -26.40
N ARG A 304 -12.60 3.73 -25.68
CA ARG A 304 -13.64 3.10 -24.85
C ARG A 304 -14.89 2.74 -25.65
N PHE A 305 -15.13 3.45 -26.75
CA PHE A 305 -16.24 3.15 -27.67
C PHE A 305 -15.81 2.14 -28.73
N ASP A 306 -14.55 2.15 -29.16
CA ASP A 306 -13.98 1.22 -30.15
C ASP A 306 -13.76 -0.15 -29.49
N THR A 307 -14.82 -0.95 -29.44
CA THR A 307 -14.85 -2.22 -28.71
C THR A 307 -14.16 -3.34 -29.48
N ASN A 308 -14.20 -3.27 -30.81
CA ASN A 308 -13.56 -4.25 -31.69
C ASN A 308 -12.11 -3.87 -32.06
N GLN A 309 -11.65 -2.67 -31.68
CA GLN A 309 -10.30 -2.14 -31.89
C GLN A 309 -9.91 -2.01 -33.37
N ASP A 310 -10.87 -1.74 -34.24
CA ASP A 310 -10.63 -1.55 -35.67
C ASP A 310 -10.25 -0.10 -36.05
N GLY A 311 -10.28 0.81 -35.07
CA GLY A 311 -9.91 2.22 -35.24
C GLY A 311 -11.05 3.08 -35.80
N ARG A 312 -12.27 2.56 -35.86
CA ARG A 312 -13.49 3.26 -36.28
C ARG A 312 -14.57 3.07 -35.23
N LEU A 313 -15.47 4.03 -35.11
CA LEU A 313 -16.66 3.89 -34.27
C LEU A 313 -17.88 3.70 -35.13
N THR A 314 -18.45 2.51 -35.05
CA THR A 314 -19.79 2.26 -35.60
C THR A 314 -20.86 2.99 -34.81
N ARG A 315 -22.06 3.09 -35.38
CA ARG A 315 -23.20 3.69 -34.70
C ARG A 315 -23.55 2.92 -33.43
N GLU A 316 -23.48 1.59 -33.49
CA GLU A 316 -23.74 0.69 -32.39
C GLU A 316 -22.78 0.95 -31.22
N GLU A 317 -21.49 1.10 -31.53
CA GLU A 317 -20.46 1.38 -30.54
C GLU A 317 -20.58 2.76 -29.89
N PHE A 318 -20.80 3.80 -30.70
CA PHE A 318 -20.78 5.17 -30.20
C PHE A 318 -22.11 5.60 -29.56
N VAL A 319 -23.24 5.16 -30.13
CA VAL A 319 -24.59 5.53 -29.69
C VAL A 319 -25.15 4.54 -28.67
N GLY A 320 -24.79 3.25 -28.78
CA GLY A 320 -25.31 2.17 -27.93
C GLY A 320 -24.67 2.08 -26.53
N ALA A 321 -23.55 2.76 -26.29
CA ALA A 321 -22.77 2.73 -25.05
C ALA A 321 -23.19 3.74 -23.95
#